data_AF-A0AAV1QME7-F1
#
_entry.id   AF-A0AAV1QME7-F1
#
_cell.length_a   1.000
_cell.length_b   1.000
_cell.length_c   1.000
_cell.angle_alpha   90.00
_cell.angle_beta   90.00
_cell.angle_gamma   90.00
#
_symmetry.space_group_name_H-M   'P 1'
#
loop_
_entity.id
_entity.type
_entity.pdbx_description
1 polymer ?
#
loop_
_entity_poly.entity_id
_entity_poly.type
_entity_poly.pdbx_seq_one_letter_code
_entity_poly.pdbx_strand_id
1 'polypeptide(L)'
;METKPKLHVVQALKLLFFLFTVHSLFFFPFALSEIFFEERFEDGWKDRWVLSDWKRSEGKAGTFKYTAGKWPGDPDDKGIQTFKDAKHFAISAKISPEFSNRNRTLVVQYSIKFEQDIECGGGYIKLLSGYVNQKKFGGDTPYSFMFGPDMCGTQTKKLHVILSYQGQNYPIKKDLQCETDKLTHFYTFILRPDASYSVLVDNRERESGTMYTDWDILPPPKIKDTKAKKPADWDDREYIEDPNDVKPEGYDSIPREIPDPKAKEPDDWDEEEDGIWRPPKKPNPAYKGPWKRKKIKNPNYKGKWKTPWIDNPEFEDDPDLYVLKPIKYVGIEVWQVKAGSIFDNILICDDPQYAREVVEEVFQNREIEKDALEEAEKVKKAREDEEAQRAREEGEKRRKERGYRKPRRRHDPRDYLDDYHVSIYLALSLQVVKDQGMNSKLSKPGPNCVLQLKETTKFQISEVSIFLSEACDVMMLYLLLYCCCCNVRDPPGPPPPTNKLALVDLPIQPLRFSWVLIT
;
A
#
# COMPACT_ATOMS: atom_id res chain seq x y z
N MET A 1 -36.57 2.30 80.89
CA MET A 1 -36.45 3.73 80.51
C MET A 1 -35.92 3.77 79.09
N GLU A 2 -36.79 3.77 78.10
CA GLU A 2 -36.39 3.91 76.69
C GLU A 2 -36.50 5.39 76.30
N THR A 3 -35.35 6.04 76.15
CA THR A 3 -35.26 7.43 75.69
C THR A 3 -35.50 7.49 74.19
N LYS A 4 -36.71 7.93 73.79
CA LYS A 4 -37.02 8.30 72.41
C LYS A 4 -36.00 9.34 71.91
N PRO A 5 -35.27 9.11 70.81
CA PRO A 5 -34.40 10.15 70.25
C PRO A 5 -35.27 11.33 69.81
N LYS A 6 -34.92 12.53 70.30
CA LYS A 6 -35.66 13.78 70.07
C LYS A 6 -35.78 14.02 68.56
N LEU A 7 -37.00 14.25 68.08
CA LEU A 7 -37.36 14.52 66.68
C LEU A 7 -36.42 15.52 65.97
N HIS A 8 -35.87 16.48 66.72
CA HIS A 8 -34.86 17.44 66.26
C HIS A 8 -33.56 16.81 65.76
N VAL A 9 -33.12 15.68 66.33
CA VAL A 9 -31.89 14.99 65.93
C VAL A 9 -32.06 14.34 64.55
N VAL A 10 -33.24 13.79 64.28
CA VAL A 10 -33.56 13.18 62.97
C VAL A 10 -33.68 14.24 61.88
N GLN A 11 -34.28 15.40 62.19
CA GLN A 11 -34.33 16.53 61.25
C GLN A 11 -32.94 17.13 60.98
N ALA A 12 -32.10 17.27 62.01
CA ALA A 12 -30.73 17.73 61.85
C ALA A 12 -29.90 16.79 60.98
N LEU A 13 -30.02 15.47 61.19
CA LEU A 13 -29.36 14.45 60.37
C LEU A 13 -29.82 14.47 58.91
N LYS A 14 -31.12 14.65 58.65
CA LYS A 14 -31.65 14.79 57.28
C LYS A 14 -31.13 16.05 56.59
N LEU A 15 -31.04 17.17 57.31
CA LEU A 15 -30.48 18.41 56.78
C LEU A 15 -28.98 18.29 56.49
N LEU A 16 -28.23 17.61 57.37
CA LEU A 16 -26.82 17.31 57.17
C LEU A 16 -26.59 16.38 55.97
N PHE A 17 -27.42 15.35 55.81
CA PHE A 17 -27.36 14.47 54.63
C PHE A 17 -27.69 15.24 53.35
N PHE A 18 -28.72 16.10 53.37
CA PHE A 18 -29.08 16.94 52.23
C PHE A 18 -27.97 17.92 51.87
N LEU A 19 -27.38 18.60 52.86
CA LEU A 19 -26.24 19.49 52.66
C LEU A 19 -25.01 18.73 52.16
N PHE A 20 -24.75 17.52 52.64
CA PHE A 20 -23.66 16.67 52.17
C PHE A 20 -23.88 16.20 50.72
N THR A 21 -25.11 15.85 50.34
CA THR A 21 -25.45 15.51 48.95
C THR A 21 -25.37 16.73 48.02
N VAL A 22 -25.76 17.92 48.48
CA VAL A 22 -25.62 19.16 47.70
C VAL A 22 -24.15 19.55 47.58
N HIS A 23 -23.35 19.41 48.65
CA HIS A 23 -21.90 19.63 48.58
C HIS A 23 -21.21 18.61 47.67
N SER A 24 -21.61 17.33 47.70
CA SER A 24 -21.04 16.33 46.79
C SER A 24 -21.39 16.61 45.33
N LEU A 25 -22.54 17.23 45.05
CA LEU A 25 -22.92 17.68 43.70
C LEU A 25 -22.13 18.92 43.23
N PHE A 26 -21.66 19.78 44.14
CA PHE A 26 -20.80 20.93 43.83
C PHE A 26 -19.30 20.59 43.75
N PHE A 27 -18.87 19.43 44.26
CA PHE A 27 -17.49 18.94 44.20
C PHE A 27 -17.23 17.90 43.10
N PHE A 28 -18.18 17.68 42.19
CA PHE A 28 -17.83 17.05 40.92
C PHE A 28 -16.98 18.06 40.13
N PRO A 29 -15.71 17.78 39.82
CA PRO A 29 -15.04 18.53 38.78
C PRO A 29 -15.86 18.32 37.51
N PHE A 30 -16.60 19.35 37.09
CA PHE A 30 -17.04 19.42 35.71
C PHE A 30 -15.74 19.40 34.90
N ALA A 31 -15.39 18.23 34.35
CA ALA A 31 -14.43 18.15 33.29
C ALA A 31 -15.07 18.90 32.12
N LEU A 32 -14.80 20.21 32.04
CA LEU A 32 -15.22 21.04 30.92
C LEU A 32 -14.40 20.55 29.73
N SER A 33 -15.06 19.83 28.83
CA SER A 33 -14.54 19.53 27.49
C SER A 33 -14.25 20.86 26.80
N GLU A 34 -13.02 21.03 26.33
CA GLU A 34 -12.58 22.22 25.60
C GLU A 34 -12.57 21.92 24.10
N ILE A 35 -13.34 22.69 23.34
CA ILE A 35 -13.32 22.68 21.87
C ILE A 35 -12.27 23.70 21.43
N PHE A 36 -11.14 23.22 20.92
CA PHE A 36 -10.06 24.08 20.44
C PHE A 36 -10.37 24.68 19.07
N PHE A 37 -11.02 23.89 18.22
CA PHE A 37 -11.42 24.29 16.88
C PHE A 37 -12.60 23.46 16.41
N GLU A 38 -13.61 24.10 15.86
CA GLU A 38 -14.74 23.46 15.20
C GLU A 38 -15.07 24.23 13.92
N GLU A 39 -15.19 23.52 12.80
CA GLU A 39 -15.58 24.08 11.52
C GLU A 39 -16.59 23.16 10.83
N ARG A 40 -17.81 23.69 10.65
CA ARG A 40 -18.92 23.09 9.90
C ARG A 40 -19.20 23.84 8.57
N PHE A 41 -18.24 24.68 8.14
CA PHE A 41 -18.27 25.50 6.92
C PHE A 41 -19.49 26.40 6.73
N GLU A 42 -20.14 26.81 7.82
CA GLU A 42 -21.23 27.78 7.82
C GLU A 42 -20.91 29.10 7.10
N ASP A 43 -21.94 29.92 6.88
CA ASP A 43 -21.79 31.25 6.29
C ASP A 43 -20.71 32.08 7.00
N GLY A 44 -19.79 32.65 6.22
CA GLY A 44 -18.64 33.39 6.73
C GLY A 44 -17.34 32.58 6.85
N TRP A 45 -17.31 31.29 6.48
CA TRP A 45 -16.09 30.47 6.52
C TRP A 45 -14.89 31.08 5.77
N LYS A 46 -15.13 31.89 4.73
CA LYS A 46 -14.07 32.58 3.97
C LYS A 46 -13.28 33.59 4.80
N ASP A 47 -13.84 34.10 5.89
CA ASP A 47 -13.15 35.00 6.82
C ASP A 47 -12.25 34.21 7.78
N ARG A 48 -12.61 32.95 8.07
CA ARG A 48 -11.84 32.01 8.91
C ARG A 48 -10.70 31.33 8.16
N TRP A 49 -10.91 31.01 6.87
CA TRP A 49 -9.97 30.25 6.04
C TRP A 49 -9.22 31.11 5.04
N VAL A 50 -7.90 30.93 5.00
CA VAL A 50 -6.99 31.63 4.10
C VAL A 50 -6.53 30.69 2.99
N LEU A 51 -6.92 30.99 1.76
CA LEU A 51 -6.38 30.33 0.57
C LEU A 51 -4.92 30.76 0.34
N SER A 52 -4.04 29.77 0.15
CA SER A 52 -2.64 29.97 -0.15
C SER A 52 -2.41 30.46 -1.59
N ASP A 53 -1.30 31.18 -1.79
CA ASP A 53 -0.79 31.57 -3.11
C ASP A 53 0.28 30.58 -3.63
N TRP A 54 0.60 29.54 -2.86
CA TRP A 54 1.51 28.47 -3.27
C TRP A 54 1.03 27.83 -4.58
N LYS A 55 1.95 27.60 -5.52
CA LYS A 55 1.68 27.08 -6.88
C LYS A 55 0.78 27.93 -7.78
N ARG A 56 0.39 29.15 -7.37
CA ARG A 56 -0.46 30.04 -8.17
C ARG A 56 0.23 30.52 -9.44
N SER A 57 1.50 30.94 -9.34
CA SER A 57 2.30 31.40 -10.48
C SER A 57 2.55 30.28 -11.52
N GLU A 58 2.62 29.03 -11.09
CA GLU A 58 2.75 27.85 -11.96
C GLU A 58 1.41 27.46 -12.63
N GLY A 59 0.30 28.11 -12.27
CA GLY A 59 -1.03 27.73 -12.72
C GLY A 59 -1.49 26.36 -12.18
N LYS A 60 -0.84 25.85 -11.13
CA LYS A 60 -1.11 24.53 -10.53
C LYS A 60 -1.90 24.60 -9.22
N ALA A 61 -2.16 25.80 -8.70
CA ALA A 61 -3.03 26.01 -7.54
C ALA A 61 -4.50 25.71 -7.87
N GLY A 62 -5.13 24.93 -7.01
CA GLY A 62 -6.56 24.62 -7.02
C GLY A 62 -7.37 25.63 -6.21
N THR A 63 -8.68 25.55 -6.35
CA THR A 63 -9.65 26.39 -5.64
C THR A 63 -10.72 25.53 -4.99
N PHE A 64 -11.39 26.04 -3.96
CA PHE A 64 -12.48 25.31 -3.30
C PHE A 64 -13.85 25.89 -3.69
N LYS A 65 -14.85 25.01 -3.78
CA LYS A 65 -16.26 25.34 -3.93
C LYS A 65 -17.00 25.04 -2.63
N TYR A 66 -17.97 25.87 -2.28
CA TYR A 66 -18.85 25.61 -1.14
C TYR A 66 -20.10 24.88 -1.63
N THR A 67 -20.30 23.62 -1.21
CA THR A 67 -21.34 22.73 -1.76
C THR A 67 -21.54 21.49 -0.89
N ALA A 68 -22.76 20.93 -0.90
CA ALA A 68 -23.10 19.66 -0.26
C ALA A 68 -22.84 18.43 -1.18
N GLY A 69 -22.41 18.68 -2.42
CA GLY A 69 -22.19 17.65 -3.46
C GLY A 69 -23.44 17.37 -4.30
N LYS A 70 -23.40 16.37 -5.20
CA LYS A 70 -24.54 16.03 -6.07
C LYS A 70 -25.63 15.19 -5.40
N TRP A 71 -25.27 14.40 -4.38
CA TRP A 71 -26.19 13.56 -3.60
C TRP A 71 -25.95 13.80 -2.10
N PRO A 72 -26.36 14.95 -1.56
CA PRO A 72 -26.22 15.19 -0.13
C PRO A 72 -27.25 14.40 0.68
N GLY A 73 -26.89 13.99 1.89
CA GLY A 73 -27.87 13.52 2.88
C GLY A 73 -28.72 14.67 3.41
N ASP A 74 -28.09 15.83 3.62
CA ASP A 74 -28.74 17.11 3.95
C ASP A 74 -28.23 18.21 3.01
N PRO A 75 -29.10 18.87 2.22
CA PRO A 75 -28.69 19.97 1.34
C PRO A 75 -28.06 21.19 2.04
N ASP A 76 -28.30 21.35 3.34
CA ASP A 76 -27.76 22.44 4.14
C ASP A 76 -26.38 22.10 4.74
N ASP A 77 -26.02 20.81 4.82
CA ASP A 77 -24.71 20.33 5.28
C ASP A 77 -23.67 20.47 4.15
N LYS A 78 -23.08 21.67 4.06
CA LYS A 78 -22.16 22.06 2.98
C LYS A 78 -20.73 22.13 3.49
N GLY A 79 -19.85 21.40 2.82
CA GLY A 79 -18.42 21.49 3.03
C GLY A 79 -17.69 22.30 1.95
N ILE A 80 -16.36 22.24 2.01
CA ILE A 80 -15.48 22.76 0.96
C ILE A 80 -15.04 21.63 0.02
N GLN A 81 -15.46 21.72 -1.24
CA GLN A 81 -15.12 20.78 -2.30
C GLN A 81 -13.92 21.24 -3.11
N THR A 82 -12.96 20.35 -3.36
CA THR A 82 -11.86 20.63 -4.29
C THR A 82 -12.40 20.85 -5.71
N PHE A 83 -11.94 21.92 -6.38
CA PHE A 83 -12.38 22.28 -7.72
C PHE A 83 -11.24 22.43 -8.72
N LYS A 84 -11.43 21.80 -9.90
CA LYS A 84 -10.52 21.62 -11.03
C LYS A 84 -9.50 20.50 -10.84
N ASP A 85 -9.46 19.63 -11.84
CA ASP A 85 -8.57 18.47 -11.90
C ASP A 85 -7.10 18.85 -12.03
N ALA A 86 -6.23 17.95 -11.57
CA ALA A 86 -4.77 18.04 -11.60
C ALA A 86 -4.24 19.35 -10.96
N LYS A 87 -4.63 19.60 -9.72
CA LYS A 87 -4.23 20.78 -8.93
C LYS A 87 -3.74 20.43 -7.53
N HIS A 88 -2.91 21.32 -7.00
CA HIS A 88 -2.56 21.39 -5.58
C HIS A 88 -3.53 22.30 -4.85
N PHE A 89 -4.20 21.80 -3.84
CA PHE A 89 -5.13 22.53 -3.00
C PHE A 89 -4.43 22.85 -1.69
N ALA A 90 -4.42 24.12 -1.29
CA ALA A 90 -3.77 24.58 -0.06
C ALA A 90 -4.59 25.70 0.59
N ILE A 91 -5.20 25.40 1.73
CA ILE A 91 -6.00 26.35 2.53
C ILE A 91 -5.76 26.09 4.01
N SER A 92 -5.76 27.12 4.85
CA SER A 92 -5.56 26.98 6.28
C SER A 92 -6.46 27.90 7.09
N ALA A 93 -6.82 27.49 8.30
CA ALA A 93 -7.50 28.31 9.28
C ALA A 93 -6.62 28.48 10.52
N LYS A 94 -6.74 29.64 11.16
CA LYS A 94 -6.04 29.94 12.41
C LYS A 94 -6.87 29.44 13.59
N ILE A 95 -6.22 28.73 14.49
CA ILE A 95 -6.75 28.29 15.78
C ILE A 95 -6.35 29.35 16.82
N SER A 96 -7.34 29.92 17.51
CA SER A 96 -7.13 31.01 18.45
C SER A 96 -8.00 30.81 19.69
N PRO A 97 -7.41 30.66 20.89
CA PRO A 97 -5.98 30.75 21.19
C PRO A 97 -5.16 29.57 20.62
N GLU A 98 -3.84 29.71 20.56
CA GLU A 98 -2.97 28.55 20.31
C GLU A 98 -3.06 27.58 21.50
N PHE A 99 -3.05 26.28 21.23
CA PHE A 99 -3.26 25.26 22.27
C PHE A 99 -2.15 24.21 22.27
N SER A 100 -2.04 23.50 23.39
CA SER A 100 -1.15 22.35 23.55
C SER A 100 -1.92 21.21 24.19
N ASN A 101 -1.64 19.98 23.76
CA ASN A 101 -2.25 18.78 24.31
C ASN A 101 -1.53 18.26 25.56
N ARG A 102 -0.63 19.03 26.18
CA ARG A 102 0.02 18.65 27.44
C ARG A 102 -1.03 18.38 28.53
N ASN A 103 -0.92 17.22 29.18
CA ASN A 103 -1.80 16.72 30.24
C ASN A 103 -3.27 16.54 29.84
N ARG A 104 -3.58 16.46 28.54
CA ARG A 104 -4.94 16.26 28.05
C ARG A 104 -4.97 15.37 26.82
N THR A 105 -6.12 14.77 26.56
CA THR A 105 -6.34 14.02 25.32
C THR A 105 -6.42 15.01 24.16
N LEU A 106 -5.86 14.64 23.01
CA LEU A 106 -6.06 15.34 21.75
C LEU A 106 -6.99 14.48 20.88
N VAL A 107 -8.10 15.05 20.46
CA VAL A 107 -9.00 14.47 19.46
C VAL A 107 -8.93 15.32 18.20
N VAL A 108 -8.67 14.69 17.07
CA VAL A 108 -8.69 15.31 15.73
C VAL A 108 -9.66 14.52 14.87
N GLN A 109 -10.74 15.16 14.46
CA GLN A 109 -11.82 14.55 13.70
C GLN A 109 -12.17 15.42 12.51
N TYR A 110 -12.50 14.81 11.39
CA TYR A 110 -13.15 15.49 10.26
C TYR A 110 -13.87 14.48 9.39
N SER A 111 -14.84 14.96 8.61
CA SER A 111 -15.46 14.17 7.57
C SER A 111 -14.88 14.51 6.20
N ILE A 112 -14.82 13.48 5.36
CA ILE A 112 -14.47 13.63 3.96
C ILE A 112 -15.34 12.72 3.10
N LYS A 113 -15.79 13.28 1.97
CA LYS A 113 -16.53 12.56 0.94
C LYS A 113 -15.76 12.59 -0.36
N PHE A 114 -15.47 11.41 -0.91
CA PHE A 114 -14.91 11.27 -2.25
C PHE A 114 -16.04 11.07 -3.25
N GLU A 115 -16.73 12.16 -3.57
CA GLU A 115 -17.87 12.14 -4.49
C GLU A 115 -17.44 11.72 -5.92
N GLN A 116 -16.21 12.05 -6.29
CA GLN A 116 -15.58 11.64 -7.52
C GLN A 116 -14.94 10.25 -7.36
N ASP A 117 -14.91 9.47 -8.45
CA ASP A 117 -14.06 8.27 -8.50
C ASP A 117 -12.59 8.71 -8.47
N ILE A 118 -12.05 8.90 -7.26
CA ILE A 118 -10.70 9.42 -7.05
C ILE A 118 -9.69 8.33 -7.39
N GLU A 119 -8.92 8.56 -8.45
CA GLU A 119 -7.87 7.62 -8.85
C GLU A 119 -6.56 7.89 -8.10
N CYS A 120 -6.22 9.18 -7.96
CA CYS A 120 -5.04 9.60 -7.23
C CYS A 120 -5.23 10.99 -6.61
N GLY A 121 -5.21 11.06 -5.29
CA GLY A 121 -5.18 12.28 -4.52
C GLY A 121 -5.28 12.07 -3.00
N GLY A 122 -4.83 13.08 -2.28
CA GLY A 122 -4.88 13.13 -0.82
C GLY A 122 -6.22 13.66 -0.32
N GLY A 123 -6.59 13.22 0.88
CA GLY A 123 -7.76 13.67 1.63
C GLY A 123 -7.45 14.00 3.09
N TYR A 124 -6.18 14.28 3.41
CA TYR A 124 -5.69 14.50 4.77
C TYR A 124 -5.64 15.97 5.18
N ILE A 125 -5.64 16.19 6.49
CA ILE A 125 -5.43 17.49 7.11
C ILE A 125 -4.07 17.53 7.84
N LYS A 126 -3.55 18.74 8.09
CA LYS A 126 -2.33 18.99 8.84
C LYS A 126 -2.59 19.95 9.98
N LEU A 127 -2.03 19.66 11.16
CA LEU A 127 -1.94 20.60 12.26
C LEU A 127 -0.56 21.25 12.26
N LEU A 128 -0.53 22.58 12.30
CA LEU A 128 0.68 23.36 12.15
C LEU A 128 1.01 24.08 13.46
N SER A 129 2.30 24.13 13.79
CA SER A 129 2.83 24.81 14.96
C SER A 129 3.61 26.07 14.60
N GLY A 130 3.75 26.96 15.59
CA GLY A 130 4.51 28.21 15.43
C GLY A 130 3.87 29.21 14.46
N TYR A 131 4.66 30.17 13.98
CA TYR A 131 4.19 31.16 13.01
C TYR A 131 4.26 30.60 11.59
N VAL A 132 3.10 30.41 10.96
CA VAL A 132 2.99 30.01 9.55
C VAL A 132 2.44 31.18 8.74
N ASN A 133 3.14 31.53 7.66
CA ASN A 133 2.57 32.43 6.66
C ASN A 133 1.54 31.67 5.82
N GLN A 134 0.27 31.79 6.18
CA GLN A 134 -0.85 31.10 5.52
C GLN A 134 -0.91 31.32 4.00
N LYS A 135 -0.45 32.49 3.50
CA LYS A 135 -0.39 32.77 2.06
C LYS A 135 0.71 32.01 1.32
N LYS A 136 1.70 31.48 2.05
CA LYS A 136 2.78 30.64 1.52
C LYS A 136 2.65 29.18 1.92
N PHE A 137 1.54 28.80 2.57
CA PHE A 137 1.30 27.44 3.01
C PHE A 137 1.31 26.45 1.83
N GLY A 138 2.04 25.35 1.97
CA GLY A 138 2.25 24.35 0.93
C GLY A 138 2.95 23.11 1.46
N GLY A 139 3.36 22.21 0.56
CA GLY A 139 3.92 20.88 0.89
C GLY A 139 5.09 20.89 1.88
N ASP A 140 6.02 21.85 1.74
CA ASP A 140 7.22 21.94 2.58
C ASP A 140 6.99 22.67 3.91
N THR A 141 5.75 23.09 4.20
CA THR A 141 5.47 23.80 5.46
C THR A 141 5.57 22.82 6.63
N PRO A 142 6.38 23.10 7.66
CA PRO A 142 6.47 22.24 8.84
C PRO A 142 5.11 22.07 9.51
N TYR A 143 4.78 20.83 9.87
CA TYR A 143 3.56 20.46 10.57
C TYR A 143 3.90 19.65 11.81
N SER A 144 3.04 19.66 12.81
CA SER A 144 3.16 18.82 14.01
C SER A 144 2.51 17.46 13.81
N PHE A 145 1.43 17.41 13.03
CA PHE A 145 0.62 16.22 12.79
C PHE A 145 -0.01 16.25 11.41
N MET A 146 -0.04 15.12 10.71
CA MET A 146 -0.78 14.93 9.46
C MET A 146 -1.61 13.66 9.57
N PHE A 147 -2.90 13.77 9.24
CA PHE A 147 -3.86 12.69 9.40
C PHE A 147 -4.91 12.67 8.31
N GLY A 148 -5.13 11.49 7.72
CA GLY A 148 -6.22 11.27 6.77
C GLY A 148 -5.91 10.33 5.62
N PRO A 149 -6.92 10.01 4.79
CA PRO A 149 -6.76 9.08 3.68
C PRO A 149 -5.92 9.68 2.55
N ASP A 150 -5.17 8.83 1.88
CA ASP A 150 -4.40 9.12 0.68
C ASP A 150 -4.50 7.93 -0.26
N MET A 151 -5.02 8.20 -1.46
CA MET A 151 -5.29 7.20 -2.46
C MET A 151 -4.52 7.53 -3.72
N CYS A 152 -3.74 6.59 -4.26
CA CYS A 152 -3.14 6.71 -5.58
C CYS A 152 -3.02 5.33 -6.25
N GLY A 153 -3.86 5.11 -7.26
CA GLY A 153 -3.98 3.85 -7.98
C GLY A 153 -4.46 2.69 -7.10
N THR A 154 -4.11 1.47 -7.51
CA THR A 154 -4.46 0.25 -6.78
C THR A 154 -3.49 -0.07 -5.63
N GLN A 155 -2.31 0.55 -5.62
CA GLN A 155 -1.21 0.18 -4.71
C GLN A 155 -1.15 1.04 -3.45
N THR A 156 -1.69 2.26 -3.48
CA THR A 156 -1.65 3.17 -2.32
C THR A 156 -3.08 3.58 -1.96
N LYS A 157 -3.58 3.00 -0.87
CA LYS A 157 -4.87 3.32 -0.25
C LYS A 157 -4.66 3.32 1.25
N LYS A 158 -4.00 4.37 1.73
CA LYS A 158 -3.45 4.42 3.08
C LYS A 158 -4.08 5.53 3.88
N LEU A 159 -4.35 5.26 5.14
CA LEU A 159 -4.70 6.27 6.13
C LEU A 159 -3.39 6.74 6.78
N HIS A 160 -2.93 7.93 6.39
CA HIS A 160 -1.72 8.52 6.96
C HIS A 160 -1.98 8.93 8.41
N VAL A 161 -1.03 8.56 9.27
CA VAL A 161 -0.90 9.07 10.64
C VAL A 161 0.56 9.41 10.84
N ILE A 162 0.93 10.67 10.66
CA ILE A 162 2.33 11.13 10.66
C ILE A 162 2.50 12.14 11.80
N LEU A 163 3.42 11.83 12.71
CA LEU A 163 3.75 12.66 13.87
C LEU A 163 5.11 13.32 13.63
N SER A 164 5.21 14.62 13.92
CA SER A 164 6.48 15.32 13.84
C SER A 164 7.14 15.39 15.20
N TYR A 165 8.37 14.87 15.30
CA TYR A 165 9.17 14.89 16.53
C TYR A 165 10.56 15.43 16.20
N GLN A 166 11.03 16.41 16.99
CA GLN A 166 12.32 17.08 16.80
C GLN A 166 12.61 17.60 15.37
N GLY A 167 11.57 17.92 14.60
CA GLY A 167 11.69 18.44 13.23
C GLY A 167 11.76 17.38 12.13
N GLN A 168 11.65 16.09 12.49
CA GLN A 168 11.49 14.98 11.56
C GLN A 168 10.05 14.46 11.59
N ASN A 169 9.60 13.88 10.47
CA ASN A 169 8.25 13.35 10.32
C ASN A 169 8.30 11.82 10.35
N TYR A 170 7.57 11.23 11.29
CA TYR A 170 7.52 9.79 11.51
C TYR A 170 6.15 9.28 11.06
N PRO A 171 6.06 8.54 9.94
CA PRO A 171 4.82 7.85 9.58
C PRO A 171 4.62 6.63 10.49
N ILE A 172 3.36 6.29 10.74
CA ILE A 172 3.00 5.07 11.46
C ILE A 172 3.52 3.83 10.70
N LYS A 173 4.03 2.84 11.43
CA LYS A 173 4.53 1.57 10.87
C LYS A 173 3.43 0.68 10.31
N LYS A 174 2.25 0.77 10.91
CA LYS A 174 1.09 -0.05 10.58
C LYS A 174 0.50 0.41 9.24
N ASP A 175 0.13 -0.55 8.39
CA ASP A 175 -0.50 -0.27 7.11
C ASP A 175 -2.02 -0.13 7.30
N LEU A 176 -2.48 1.10 7.50
CA LEU A 176 -3.89 1.41 7.73
C LEU A 176 -4.61 1.64 6.41
N GLN A 177 -5.70 0.94 6.17
CA GLN A 177 -6.50 1.12 4.96
C GLN A 177 -7.56 2.21 5.15
N CYS A 178 -7.83 2.97 4.07
CA CYS A 178 -8.90 3.95 4.02
C CYS A 178 -10.14 3.39 3.33
N GLU A 179 -11.28 4.00 3.62
CA GLU A 179 -12.53 3.69 2.91
C GLU A 179 -12.47 4.24 1.48
N THR A 180 -13.06 3.50 0.54
CA THR A 180 -12.93 3.78 -0.91
C THR A 180 -14.26 3.97 -1.62
N ASP A 181 -15.36 4.00 -0.88
CA ASP A 181 -16.67 4.28 -1.46
C ASP A 181 -16.88 5.80 -1.67
N LYS A 182 -18.09 6.18 -2.14
CA LYS A 182 -18.44 7.57 -2.48
C LYS A 182 -19.27 8.27 -1.39
N LEU A 183 -19.42 7.64 -0.23
CA LEU A 183 -20.15 8.17 0.90
C LEU A 183 -19.24 9.07 1.74
N THR A 184 -19.86 9.76 2.67
CA THR A 184 -19.16 10.55 3.67
C THR A 184 -18.60 9.63 4.75
N HIS A 185 -17.31 9.74 5.04
CA HIS A 185 -16.64 9.02 6.12
C HIS A 185 -16.03 9.97 7.12
N PHE A 186 -16.08 9.59 8.39
CA PHE A 186 -15.40 10.30 9.47
C PHE A 186 -14.09 9.61 9.82
N TYR A 187 -13.03 10.40 9.90
CA TYR A 187 -11.73 9.95 10.38
C TYR A 187 -11.45 10.65 11.71
N THR A 188 -11.23 9.86 12.76
CA THR A 188 -10.99 10.37 14.11
C THR A 188 -9.70 9.78 14.66
N PHE A 189 -8.78 10.65 15.07
CA PHE A 189 -7.56 10.29 15.78
C PHE A 189 -7.64 10.79 17.22
N ILE A 190 -7.33 9.91 18.16
CA ILE A 190 -7.32 10.20 19.59
C ILE A 190 -5.92 9.90 20.12
N LEU A 191 -5.27 10.88 20.74
CA LEU A 191 -3.97 10.73 21.39
C LEU A 191 -4.10 11.08 22.88
N ARG A 192 -3.73 10.17 23.76
CA ARG A 192 -3.90 10.30 25.21
C ARG A 192 -2.58 10.66 25.92
N PRO A 193 -2.64 11.19 27.16
CA PRO A 193 -1.44 11.57 27.92
C PRO A 193 -0.47 10.44 28.27
N ASP A 194 -0.88 9.18 28.15
CA ASP A 194 -0.03 7.99 28.32
C ASP A 194 0.69 7.57 27.03
N ALA A 195 0.66 8.43 26.00
CA ALA A 195 1.15 8.16 24.64
C ALA A 195 0.46 6.97 23.95
N SER A 196 -0.72 6.55 24.43
CA SER A 196 -1.60 5.66 23.70
C SER A 196 -2.42 6.43 22.67
N TYR A 197 -2.75 5.78 21.55
CA TYR A 197 -3.60 6.36 20.52
C TYR A 197 -4.71 5.39 20.10
N SER A 198 -5.77 5.94 19.54
CA SER A 198 -6.82 5.20 18.82
C SER A 198 -7.13 5.91 17.50
N VAL A 199 -7.32 5.13 16.44
CA VAL A 199 -7.82 5.58 15.14
C VAL A 199 -9.20 4.98 14.95
N LEU A 200 -10.20 5.83 14.80
CA LEU A 200 -11.57 5.45 14.51
C LEU A 200 -11.93 5.89 13.08
N VAL A 201 -12.69 5.05 12.39
CA VAL A 201 -13.34 5.38 11.13
C VAL A 201 -14.82 5.12 11.32
N ASP A 202 -15.67 6.11 11.04
CA ASP A 202 -17.13 6.03 11.20
C ASP A 202 -17.54 5.58 12.63
N ASN A 203 -16.94 6.18 13.67
CA ASN A 203 -17.09 5.82 15.09
C ASN A 203 -16.67 4.37 15.47
N ARG A 204 -16.06 3.62 14.56
CA ARG A 204 -15.54 2.26 14.83
C ARG A 204 -14.03 2.30 15.01
N GLU A 205 -13.52 1.80 16.14
CA GLU A 205 -12.08 1.67 16.34
C GLU A 205 -11.50 0.70 15.30
N ARG A 206 -10.59 1.22 14.48
CA ARG A 206 -9.86 0.46 13.46
C ARG A 206 -8.50 0.02 13.97
N GLU A 207 -7.86 0.89 14.74
CA GLU A 207 -6.52 0.65 15.25
C GLU A 207 -6.33 1.32 16.61
N SER A 208 -5.53 0.71 17.48
CA SER A 208 -5.08 1.29 18.73
C SER A 208 -3.69 0.80 19.10
N GLY A 209 -2.97 1.58 19.89
CA GLY A 209 -1.58 1.24 20.23
C GLY A 209 -0.87 2.34 20.98
N THR A 210 0.47 2.36 20.88
CA THR A 210 1.32 3.31 21.61
C THR A 210 2.34 3.96 20.69
N MET A 211 2.71 5.20 20.99
CA MET A 211 3.75 5.91 20.22
C MET A 211 5.12 5.22 20.30
N TYR A 212 5.41 4.52 21.40
CA TYR A 212 6.65 3.78 21.62
C TYR A 212 6.86 2.60 20.66
N THR A 213 5.77 1.97 20.22
CA THR A 213 5.85 0.77 19.38
C THR A 213 5.58 1.04 17.91
N ASP A 214 4.62 1.94 17.65
CA ASP A 214 3.99 2.05 16.32
C ASP A 214 4.61 3.13 15.44
N TRP A 215 5.55 3.92 15.99
CA TRP A 215 6.43 4.83 15.25
C TRP A 215 7.90 4.54 15.58
N ASP A 216 8.81 4.95 14.69
CA ASP A 216 10.27 4.90 14.90
C ASP A 216 10.79 6.22 15.49
N ILE A 217 10.12 6.76 16.52
CA ILE A 217 10.49 8.04 17.13
C ILE A 217 11.68 7.87 18.08
N LEU A 218 11.55 6.92 19.03
CA LEU A 218 12.59 6.58 19.99
C LEU A 218 13.29 5.28 19.58
N PRO A 219 14.59 5.14 19.88
CA PRO A 219 15.29 3.89 19.61
C PRO A 219 14.73 2.75 20.50
N PRO A 220 14.91 1.47 20.15
CA PRO A 220 14.36 0.37 20.94
C PRO A 220 15.02 0.34 22.34
N PRO A 221 14.29 0.00 23.41
CA PRO A 221 14.83 -0.02 24.77
C PRO A 221 15.87 -1.13 24.97
N LYS A 222 15.82 -2.20 24.17
CA LYS A 222 16.76 -3.32 24.23
C LYS A 222 17.33 -3.65 22.87
N ILE A 223 18.64 -3.91 22.84
CA ILE A 223 19.39 -4.33 21.65
C ILE A 223 20.11 -5.64 21.92
N LYS A 224 20.43 -6.40 20.86
CA LYS A 224 21.24 -7.62 21.02
C LYS A 224 22.68 -7.25 21.32
N ASP A 225 23.28 -7.92 22.30
CA ASP A 225 24.69 -7.71 22.64
C ASP A 225 25.58 -8.27 21.52
N THR A 226 26.10 -7.38 20.67
CA THR A 226 27.00 -7.75 19.58
C THR A 226 28.36 -8.24 20.08
N LYS A 227 28.72 -7.98 21.35
CA LYS A 227 29.96 -8.43 21.98
C LYS A 227 29.81 -9.78 22.69
N ALA A 228 28.59 -10.24 22.93
CA ALA A 228 28.34 -11.52 23.59
C ALA A 228 28.82 -12.69 22.73
N LYS A 229 29.72 -13.51 23.29
CA LYS A 229 30.19 -14.76 22.70
C LYS A 229 29.54 -15.95 23.38
N LYS A 230 29.31 -17.02 22.61
CA LYS A 230 28.90 -18.31 23.16
C LYS A 230 29.96 -18.79 24.18
N PRO A 231 29.58 -19.05 25.45
CA PRO A 231 30.48 -19.59 26.45
C PRO A 231 31.01 -20.94 26.02
N ALA A 232 32.27 -21.22 26.36
CA ALA A 232 32.93 -22.47 26.00
C ALA A 232 32.26 -23.70 26.66
N ASP A 233 31.63 -23.51 27.81
CA ASP A 233 30.90 -24.52 28.58
C ASP A 233 29.41 -24.66 28.15
N TRP A 234 29.01 -24.01 27.05
CA TRP A 234 27.64 -24.09 26.53
C TRP A 234 27.47 -25.22 25.51
N ASP A 235 26.91 -26.35 25.96
CA ASP A 235 26.58 -27.46 25.07
C ASP A 235 25.18 -27.29 24.46
N ASP A 236 25.14 -27.06 23.15
CA ASP A 236 23.92 -26.95 22.34
C ASP A 236 23.59 -28.25 21.58
N ARG A 237 24.30 -29.34 21.87
CA ARG A 237 23.99 -30.67 21.33
C ARG A 237 22.95 -31.33 22.21
N GLU A 238 21.74 -31.49 21.69
CA GLU A 238 20.63 -32.15 22.38
C GLU A 238 20.92 -33.66 22.62
N TYR A 239 21.64 -34.28 21.70
CA TYR A 239 22.04 -35.69 21.78
C TYR A 239 23.56 -35.83 21.70
N ILE A 240 24.12 -36.61 22.61
CA ILE A 240 25.54 -37.03 22.59
C ILE A 240 25.60 -38.54 22.41
N GLU A 241 26.72 -39.05 21.94
CA GLU A 241 26.94 -40.49 21.92
C GLU A 241 27.17 -41.01 23.34
N ASP A 242 26.54 -42.12 23.71
CA ASP A 242 26.60 -42.72 25.03
C ASP A 242 28.02 -43.14 25.38
N PRO A 243 28.69 -42.47 26.32
CA PRO A 243 30.07 -42.81 26.69
C PRO A 243 30.21 -44.24 27.21
N ASN A 244 29.13 -44.83 27.74
CA ASN A 244 29.11 -46.17 28.29
C ASN A 244 28.73 -47.25 27.26
N ASP A 245 28.29 -46.85 26.06
CA ASP A 245 28.03 -47.79 24.97
C ASP A 245 29.35 -48.10 24.26
N VAL A 246 29.98 -49.18 24.74
CA VAL A 246 31.22 -49.71 24.19
C VAL A 246 30.88 -50.73 23.11
N LYS A 247 31.64 -50.69 22.03
CA LYS A 247 31.53 -51.66 20.94
C LYS A 247 31.79 -53.08 21.48
N PRO A 248 30.87 -54.04 21.29
CA PRO A 248 31.09 -55.40 21.72
C PRO A 248 32.31 -56.03 21.04
N GLU A 249 33.07 -56.81 21.80
CA GLU A 249 34.22 -57.56 21.29
C GLU A 249 33.76 -58.54 20.19
N GLY A 250 34.52 -58.61 19.09
CA GLY A 250 34.20 -59.45 17.93
C GLY A 250 33.12 -58.92 16.98
N TYR A 251 32.52 -57.74 17.24
CA TYR A 251 31.48 -57.17 16.35
C TYR A 251 31.99 -56.93 14.91
N ASP A 252 33.24 -56.48 14.74
CA ASP A 252 33.85 -56.27 13.42
C ASP A 252 34.27 -57.57 12.73
N SER A 253 34.42 -58.64 13.51
CA SER A 253 34.80 -59.95 13.01
C SER A 253 33.61 -60.72 12.45
N ILE A 254 32.38 -60.20 12.58
CA ILE A 254 31.17 -60.79 12.00
C ILE A 254 31.18 -60.51 10.49
N PRO A 255 31.34 -61.54 9.62
CA PRO A 255 31.38 -61.32 8.18
C PRO A 255 29.99 -60.93 7.66
N ARG A 256 29.95 -60.06 6.65
CA ARG A 256 28.72 -59.62 5.98
C ARG A 256 27.95 -60.78 5.35
N GLU A 257 28.68 -61.79 4.90
CA GLU A 257 28.14 -62.98 4.25
C GLU A 257 28.72 -64.23 4.89
N ILE A 258 27.88 -65.25 5.07
CA ILE A 258 28.27 -66.58 5.54
C ILE A 258 27.89 -67.61 4.46
N PRO A 259 28.61 -68.72 4.31
CA PRO A 259 28.20 -69.79 3.41
C PRO A 259 26.81 -70.31 3.81
N ASP A 260 25.94 -70.60 2.85
CA ASP A 260 24.58 -71.05 3.15
C ASP A 260 24.59 -72.50 3.71
N PRO A 261 24.27 -72.73 5.00
CA PRO A 261 24.24 -74.06 5.60
C PRO A 261 23.16 -74.99 5.00
N LYS A 262 22.23 -74.44 4.21
CA LYS A 262 21.20 -75.23 3.52
C LYS A 262 21.57 -75.58 2.09
N ALA A 263 22.64 -74.99 1.55
CA ALA A 263 23.12 -75.38 0.24
C ALA A 263 23.75 -76.76 0.33
N LYS A 264 23.34 -77.64 -0.57
CA LYS A 264 23.98 -78.92 -0.81
C LYS A 264 24.65 -78.84 -2.17
N GLU A 265 25.75 -79.56 -2.29
CA GLU A 265 26.39 -79.79 -3.56
C GLU A 265 25.38 -80.40 -4.55
N PRO A 266 25.25 -79.86 -5.77
CA PRO A 266 24.42 -80.46 -6.80
C PRO A 266 24.90 -81.88 -7.15
N ASP A 267 23.97 -82.79 -7.43
CA ASP A 267 24.31 -84.19 -7.76
C ASP A 267 25.13 -84.32 -9.07
N ASP A 268 25.10 -83.30 -9.93
CA ASP A 268 25.83 -83.24 -11.21
C ASP A 268 27.15 -82.44 -11.12
N TRP A 269 27.71 -82.20 -9.92
CA TRP A 269 28.97 -81.46 -9.73
C TRP A 269 30.20 -82.37 -9.94
N ASP A 270 31.16 -81.93 -10.75
CA ASP A 270 32.41 -82.66 -11.01
C ASP A 270 33.63 -81.90 -10.44
N GLU A 271 34.27 -82.42 -9.40
CA GLU A 271 35.41 -81.75 -8.76
C GLU A 271 36.67 -81.63 -9.66
N GLU A 272 36.85 -82.49 -10.68
CA GLU A 272 37.99 -82.40 -11.60
C GLU A 272 37.81 -81.27 -12.63
N GLU A 273 36.59 -81.05 -13.09
CA GLU A 273 36.26 -80.04 -14.12
C GLU A 273 35.81 -78.69 -13.52
N ASP A 274 35.00 -78.69 -12.46
CA ASP A 274 34.41 -77.49 -11.84
C ASP A 274 35.15 -77.01 -10.56
N GLY A 275 36.04 -77.84 -10.02
CA GLY A 275 36.82 -77.58 -8.81
C GLY A 275 36.08 -77.86 -7.49
N ILE A 276 36.74 -77.64 -6.35
CA ILE A 276 36.17 -77.90 -5.02
C ILE A 276 34.90 -77.06 -4.82
N TRP A 277 33.76 -77.72 -4.67
CA TRP A 277 32.49 -77.05 -4.45
C TRP A 277 32.52 -76.18 -3.20
N ARG A 278 32.01 -74.95 -3.31
CA ARG A 278 31.87 -74.02 -2.19
C ARG A 278 30.43 -73.55 -2.09
N PRO A 279 29.79 -73.68 -0.90
CA PRO A 279 28.41 -73.27 -0.75
C PRO A 279 28.24 -71.78 -1.08
N PRO A 280 27.17 -71.38 -1.81
CA PRO A 280 26.89 -70.00 -2.11
C PRO A 280 26.79 -69.18 -0.82
N LYS A 281 27.37 -68.00 -0.84
CA LYS A 281 27.34 -67.09 0.31
C LYS A 281 25.97 -66.42 0.40
N LYS A 282 25.39 -66.40 1.60
CA LYS A 282 24.18 -65.66 1.91
C LYS A 282 24.46 -64.54 2.91
N PRO A 283 23.63 -63.48 2.96
CA PRO A 283 23.75 -62.43 3.97
C PRO A 283 23.71 -63.02 5.38
N ASN A 284 24.67 -62.65 6.21
CA ASN A 284 24.75 -63.09 7.60
C ASN A 284 23.70 -62.35 8.44
N PRO A 285 22.68 -63.03 9.01
CA PRO A 285 21.67 -62.37 9.83
C PRO A 285 22.24 -61.71 11.10
N ALA A 286 23.42 -62.16 11.55
CA ALA A 286 24.11 -61.58 12.71
C ALA A 286 24.87 -60.27 12.38
N TYR A 287 25.12 -59.96 11.09
CA TYR A 287 25.80 -58.74 10.68
C TYR A 287 24.85 -57.54 10.72
N LYS A 288 25.03 -56.66 11.71
CA LYS A 288 24.17 -55.48 11.94
C LYS A 288 24.70 -54.19 11.29
N GLY A 289 25.66 -54.30 10.36
CA GLY A 289 26.32 -53.15 9.74
C GLY A 289 27.37 -52.50 10.64
N PRO A 290 28.04 -51.42 10.19
CA PRO A 290 29.07 -50.73 10.97
C PRO A 290 28.52 -50.27 12.32
N TRP A 291 29.22 -50.60 13.40
CA TRP A 291 28.80 -50.22 14.75
C TRP A 291 28.74 -48.71 14.88
N LYS A 292 27.63 -48.19 15.41
CA LYS A 292 27.44 -46.79 15.77
C LYS A 292 27.02 -46.74 17.23
N ARG A 293 27.70 -45.90 18.00
CA ARG A 293 27.39 -45.66 19.41
C ARG A 293 25.96 -45.12 19.54
N LYS A 294 25.21 -45.60 20.52
CA LYS A 294 23.86 -45.11 20.82
C LYS A 294 23.88 -43.63 21.14
N LYS A 295 22.88 -42.88 20.68
CA LYS A 295 22.70 -41.47 21.03
C LYS A 295 21.81 -41.37 22.26
N ILE A 296 22.30 -40.71 23.31
CA ILE A 296 21.56 -40.41 24.53
C ILE A 296 21.31 -38.90 24.63
N LYS A 297 20.27 -38.51 25.37
CA LYS A 297 20.02 -37.10 25.66
C LYS A 297 21.18 -36.55 26.49
N ASN A 298 21.72 -35.42 26.06
CA ASN A 298 22.84 -34.79 26.74
C ASN A 298 22.37 -34.15 28.06
N PRO A 299 22.85 -34.62 29.22
CA PRO A 299 22.48 -34.03 30.51
C PRO A 299 22.91 -32.57 30.66
N ASN A 300 23.95 -32.15 29.90
CA ASN A 300 24.51 -30.79 29.92
C ASN A 300 23.92 -29.88 28.84
N TYR A 301 22.87 -30.30 28.14
CA TYR A 301 22.24 -29.49 27.10
C TYR A 301 21.61 -28.23 27.69
N LYS A 302 22.16 -27.06 27.35
CA LYS A 302 21.68 -25.75 27.83
C LYS A 302 20.72 -25.06 26.84
N GLY A 303 20.37 -25.74 25.74
CA GLY A 303 19.58 -25.16 24.65
C GLY A 303 20.45 -24.55 23.55
N LYS A 304 19.84 -24.14 22.44
CA LYS A 304 20.55 -23.37 21.40
C LYS A 304 20.95 -22.01 21.96
N TRP A 305 22.24 -21.69 21.91
CA TRP A 305 22.75 -20.38 22.34
C TRP A 305 22.04 -19.26 21.56
N LYS A 306 21.55 -18.24 22.29
CA LYS A 306 20.97 -17.02 21.71
C LYS A 306 21.73 -15.83 22.28
N THR A 307 22.01 -14.85 21.43
CA THR A 307 22.62 -13.59 21.86
C THR A 307 21.72 -12.91 22.90
N PRO A 308 22.25 -12.53 24.08
CA PRO A 308 21.46 -11.84 25.10
C PRO A 308 21.01 -10.46 24.62
N TRP A 309 19.90 -9.99 25.18
CA TRP A 309 19.43 -8.62 25.01
C TRP A 309 19.97 -7.77 26.15
N ILE A 310 20.59 -6.63 25.82
CA ILE A 310 21.08 -5.63 26.75
C ILE A 310 20.28 -4.34 26.60
N ASP A 311 20.27 -3.53 27.64
CA ASP A 311 19.64 -2.21 27.58
C ASP A 311 20.39 -1.34 26.57
N ASN A 312 19.64 -0.60 25.77
CA ASN A 312 20.19 0.24 24.72
C ASN A 312 20.73 1.54 25.32
N PRO A 313 22.06 1.82 25.25
CA PRO A 313 22.61 3.05 25.81
C PRO A 313 22.13 4.33 25.10
N GLU A 314 21.61 4.20 23.87
CA GLU A 314 21.04 5.32 23.11
C GLU A 314 19.55 5.56 23.45
N PHE A 315 18.91 4.67 24.21
CA PHE A 315 17.51 4.85 24.62
C PHE A 315 17.42 5.81 25.80
N GLU A 316 16.76 6.93 25.56
CA GLU A 316 16.31 7.86 26.58
C GLU A 316 14.79 7.96 26.50
N ASP A 317 14.12 7.77 27.64
CA ASP A 317 12.67 7.83 27.72
C ASP A 317 12.19 9.29 27.69
N ASP A 318 11.12 9.55 26.94
CA ASP A 318 10.50 10.88 26.85
C ASP A 318 9.06 10.81 27.39
N PRO A 319 8.82 11.24 28.65
CA PRO A 319 7.47 11.23 29.22
C PRO A 319 6.52 12.21 28.51
N ASP A 320 7.04 13.18 27.75
CA ASP A 320 6.29 14.14 26.97
C ASP A 320 6.17 13.73 25.49
N LEU A 321 6.46 12.47 25.13
CA LEU A 321 6.43 11.97 23.75
C LEU A 321 5.10 12.25 23.02
N TYR A 322 3.98 12.24 23.75
CA TYR A 322 2.64 12.54 23.22
C TYR A 322 2.38 14.04 23.01
N VAL A 323 3.18 14.92 23.60
CA VAL A 323 2.97 16.37 23.57
C VAL A 323 3.43 16.91 22.23
N LEU A 324 2.48 17.31 21.40
CA LEU A 324 2.77 17.96 20.13
C LEU A 324 3.28 19.38 20.38
N LYS A 325 4.10 19.90 19.45
CA LYS A 325 4.43 21.33 19.43
C LYS A 325 3.14 22.16 19.42
N PRO A 326 3.06 23.29 20.15
CA PRO A 326 1.85 24.09 20.27
C PRO A 326 1.20 24.37 18.91
N ILE A 327 -0.08 24.02 18.79
CA ILE A 327 -0.84 24.04 17.55
C ILE A 327 -1.53 25.39 17.41
N LYS A 328 -1.40 25.97 16.21
CA LYS A 328 -1.90 27.33 15.91
C LYS A 328 -2.70 27.42 14.63
N TYR A 329 -2.56 26.45 13.73
CA TYR A 329 -3.32 26.42 12.49
C TYR A 329 -3.70 24.98 12.16
N VAL A 330 -4.84 24.83 11.48
CA VAL A 330 -5.22 23.63 10.74
C VAL A 330 -5.15 23.96 9.26
N GLY A 331 -4.67 23.02 8.45
CA GLY A 331 -4.52 23.22 7.01
C GLY A 331 -4.86 21.97 6.21
N ILE A 332 -5.45 22.19 5.04
CA ILE A 332 -5.64 21.18 4.02
C ILE A 332 -4.64 21.49 2.92
N GLU A 333 -3.68 20.59 2.72
CA GLU A 333 -2.73 20.66 1.62
C GLU A 333 -2.68 19.31 0.93
N VAL A 334 -3.30 19.21 -0.25
CA VAL A 334 -3.44 17.95 -0.98
C VAL A 334 -3.25 18.15 -2.49
N TRP A 335 -2.67 17.16 -3.15
CA TRP A 335 -2.73 17.02 -4.60
C TRP A 335 -3.90 16.13 -4.98
N GLN A 336 -4.67 16.49 -6.01
CA GLN A 336 -5.67 15.60 -6.58
C GLN A 336 -5.64 15.62 -8.11
N VAL A 337 -5.61 14.43 -8.71
CA VAL A 337 -5.74 14.25 -10.15
C VAL A 337 -7.17 14.55 -10.57
N LYS A 338 -8.16 13.96 -9.90
CA LYS A 338 -9.59 14.26 -10.10
C LYS A 338 -10.13 14.97 -8.87
N ALA A 339 -10.59 16.20 -9.06
CA ALA A 339 -11.14 17.01 -7.98
C ALA A 339 -12.61 16.64 -7.71
N GLY A 340 -13.08 16.93 -6.49
CA GLY A 340 -14.43 16.59 -6.04
C GLY A 340 -14.52 16.18 -4.56
N SER A 341 -13.39 16.10 -3.85
CA SER A 341 -13.41 15.73 -2.43
C SER A 341 -13.99 16.86 -1.62
N ILE A 342 -14.98 16.54 -0.78
CA ILE A 342 -15.64 17.49 0.12
C ILE A 342 -15.09 17.26 1.51
N PHE A 343 -14.50 18.29 2.11
CA PHE A 343 -14.08 18.29 3.51
C PHE A 343 -15.12 19.03 4.35
N ASP A 344 -15.45 18.46 5.50
CA ASP A 344 -16.40 19.04 6.44
C ASP A 344 -16.14 18.59 7.89
N ASN A 345 -16.89 19.16 8.84
CA ASN A 345 -16.95 18.76 10.24
C ASN A 345 -15.58 18.64 10.93
N ILE A 346 -14.69 19.61 10.68
CA ILE A 346 -13.33 19.59 11.24
C ILE A 346 -13.41 19.98 12.71
N LEU A 347 -13.12 19.03 13.59
CA LEU A 347 -13.18 19.15 15.04
C LEU A 347 -11.83 18.82 15.67
N ILE A 348 -11.40 19.70 16.58
CA ILE A 348 -10.23 19.50 17.43
C ILE A 348 -10.65 19.82 18.87
N CYS A 349 -10.65 18.82 19.75
CA CYS A 349 -11.08 18.94 21.14
C CYS A 349 -10.29 17.99 22.05
N ASP A 350 -10.63 17.96 23.34
CA ASP A 350 -10.05 17.04 24.32
C ASP A 350 -11.02 15.95 24.83
N ASP A 351 -12.25 15.91 24.31
CA ASP A 351 -13.26 14.91 24.67
C ASP A 351 -13.64 13.97 23.52
N PRO A 352 -13.24 12.69 23.60
CA PRO A 352 -13.64 11.67 22.64
C PRO A 352 -15.16 11.43 22.58
N GLN A 353 -15.90 11.70 23.67
CA GLN A 353 -17.34 11.45 23.69
C GLN A 353 -18.09 12.49 22.87
N TYR A 354 -17.80 13.78 23.07
CA TYR A 354 -18.32 14.85 22.20
C TYR A 354 -18.02 14.59 20.72
N ALA A 355 -16.81 14.14 20.39
CA ALA A 355 -16.46 13.81 19.01
C ALA A 355 -17.36 12.71 18.40
N ARG A 356 -17.71 11.68 19.19
CA ARG A 356 -18.65 10.63 18.73
C ARG A 356 -20.05 11.17 18.48
N GLU A 357 -20.53 12.07 19.34
CA GLU A 357 -21.86 12.68 19.23
C GLU A 357 -21.99 13.48 17.92
N VAL A 358 -20.95 14.20 17.51
CA VAL A 358 -20.91 14.92 16.21
C VAL A 358 -21.05 13.95 15.03
N VAL A 359 -20.39 12.79 15.08
CA VAL A 359 -20.53 11.78 14.02
C VAL A 359 -21.94 11.21 14.00
N GLU A 360 -22.52 10.93 15.17
CA GLU A 360 -23.88 10.39 15.29
C GLU A 360 -24.94 11.36 14.77
N GLU A 361 -24.78 12.66 15.05
CA GLU A 361 -25.63 13.74 14.52
C GLU A 361 -25.66 13.71 12.99
N VAL A 362 -24.50 13.73 12.33
CA VAL A 362 -24.40 13.74 10.86
C VAL A 362 -24.88 12.41 10.26
N PHE A 363 -24.60 11.29 10.93
CA PHE A 363 -25.00 9.95 10.44
C PHE A 363 -26.50 9.68 10.52
N GLN A 364 -27.31 10.53 11.17
CA GLN A 364 -28.78 10.44 11.08
C GLN A 364 -29.27 10.50 9.62
N ASN A 365 -28.56 11.24 8.76
CA ASN A 365 -28.90 11.40 7.35
C ASN A 365 -28.11 10.46 6.42
N ARG A 366 -27.35 9.49 6.95
CA ARG A 366 -26.49 8.59 6.15
C ARG A 366 -27.27 7.70 5.18
N GLU A 367 -28.43 7.18 5.60
CA GLU A 367 -29.27 6.36 4.70
C GLU A 367 -29.85 7.21 3.55
N ILE A 368 -30.18 8.47 3.80
CA ILE A 368 -30.64 9.41 2.76
C ILE A 368 -29.52 9.65 1.73
N GLU A 369 -28.29 9.89 2.19
CA GLU A 369 -27.13 10.04 1.31
C GLU A 369 -26.93 8.79 0.43
N LYS A 370 -27.05 7.61 1.03
CA LYS A 370 -26.87 6.32 0.35
C LYS A 370 -27.95 6.09 -0.71
N ASP A 371 -29.22 6.30 -0.36
CA ASP A 371 -30.33 6.17 -1.31
C ASP A 371 -30.19 7.16 -2.47
N ALA A 372 -29.78 8.40 -2.17
CA ALA A 372 -29.53 9.42 -3.18
C ALA A 372 -28.35 9.05 -4.10
N LEU A 373 -27.29 8.44 -3.57
CA LEU A 373 -26.18 7.90 -4.36
C LEU A 373 -26.67 6.77 -5.28
N GLU A 374 -27.39 5.79 -4.76
CA GLU A 374 -27.89 4.67 -5.54
C GLU A 374 -28.81 5.12 -6.68
N GLU A 375 -29.67 6.11 -6.43
CA GLU A 375 -30.52 6.70 -7.47
C GLU A 375 -29.69 7.47 -8.51
N ALA A 376 -28.72 8.28 -8.08
CA ALA A 376 -27.81 8.98 -8.99
C ALA A 376 -27.02 8.00 -9.88
N GLU A 377 -26.60 6.85 -9.35
CA GLU A 377 -25.91 5.81 -10.12
C GLU A 377 -26.84 5.10 -11.10
N LYS A 378 -28.10 4.81 -10.72
CA LYS A 378 -29.12 4.26 -11.63
C LYS A 378 -29.39 5.21 -12.80
N VAL A 379 -29.59 6.49 -12.52
CA VAL A 379 -29.80 7.52 -13.55
C VAL A 379 -28.59 7.64 -14.47
N LYS A 380 -27.36 7.64 -13.91
CA LYS A 380 -26.12 7.66 -14.69
C LYS A 380 -26.03 6.45 -15.61
N LYS A 381 -26.29 5.24 -15.09
CA LYS A 381 -26.25 4.00 -15.87
C LYS A 381 -27.29 3.99 -16.98
N ALA A 382 -28.53 4.41 -16.70
CA ALA A 382 -29.57 4.51 -17.71
C ALA A 382 -29.18 5.46 -18.86
N ARG A 383 -28.56 6.60 -18.54
CA ARG A 383 -28.06 7.56 -19.54
C ARG A 383 -26.91 6.98 -20.37
N GLU A 384 -25.98 6.27 -19.74
CA GLU A 384 -24.86 5.60 -20.44
C GLU A 384 -25.35 4.48 -21.36
N ASP A 385 -26.36 3.70 -20.93
CA ASP A 385 -26.99 2.67 -21.76
C ASP A 385 -27.74 3.27 -22.96
N GLU A 386 -28.46 4.39 -22.76
CA GLU A 386 -29.12 5.13 -23.85
C GLU A 386 -28.10 5.70 -24.84
N GLU A 387 -26.99 6.27 -24.37
CA GLU A 387 -25.91 6.77 -25.22
C GLU A 387 -25.20 5.64 -25.98
N ALA A 388 -24.94 4.52 -25.32
CA ALA A 388 -24.38 3.33 -25.96
C ALA A 388 -25.33 2.75 -27.02
N GLN A 389 -26.65 2.75 -26.77
CA GLN A 389 -27.64 2.35 -27.75
C GLN A 389 -27.65 3.31 -28.95
N ARG A 390 -27.68 4.63 -28.72
CA ARG A 390 -27.59 5.64 -29.79
C ARG A 390 -26.32 5.47 -30.63
N ALA A 391 -25.18 5.23 -30.00
CA ALA A 391 -23.91 4.98 -30.69
C ALA A 391 -23.93 3.68 -31.51
N ARG A 392 -24.58 2.61 -31.02
CA ARG A 392 -24.79 1.36 -31.79
C ARG A 392 -25.69 1.58 -33.00
N GLU A 393 -26.82 2.25 -32.82
CA GLU A 393 -27.75 2.57 -33.91
C GLU A 393 -27.10 3.46 -34.98
N GLU A 394 -26.31 4.46 -34.57
CA GLU A 394 -25.54 5.30 -35.50
C GLU A 394 -24.45 4.49 -36.22
N GLY A 395 -23.75 3.60 -35.50
CA GLY A 395 -22.78 2.67 -36.08
C GLY A 395 -23.40 1.76 -37.13
N GLU A 396 -24.61 1.23 -36.88
CA GLU A 396 -25.35 0.44 -37.85
C GLU A 396 -25.81 1.25 -39.07
N LYS A 397 -26.29 2.48 -38.87
CA LYS A 397 -26.63 3.40 -39.97
C LYS A 397 -25.41 3.66 -40.87
N ARG A 398 -24.26 4.00 -40.26
CA ARG A 398 -22.99 4.18 -40.99
C ARG A 398 -22.55 2.91 -41.74
N ARG A 399 -22.78 1.71 -41.16
CA ARG A 399 -22.49 0.44 -41.83
C ARG A 399 -23.41 0.20 -43.03
N LYS A 400 -24.71 0.50 -42.92
CA LYS A 400 -25.69 0.39 -44.01
C LYS A 400 -25.37 1.36 -45.15
N GLU A 401 -24.99 2.60 -44.85
CA GLU A 401 -24.55 3.58 -45.85
C GLU A 401 -23.29 3.13 -46.61
N ARG A 402 -22.32 2.53 -45.92
CA ARG A 402 -21.11 1.95 -46.55
C ARG A 402 -21.44 0.72 -47.43
N GLY A 403 -22.46 -0.05 -47.06
CA GLY A 403 -22.93 -1.23 -47.80
C GLY A 403 -23.66 -0.92 -49.12
N TYR A 404 -24.05 0.33 -49.37
CA TYR A 404 -24.71 0.77 -50.61
C TYR A 404 -23.74 1.32 -51.68
N ARG A 405 -22.42 1.22 -51.50
CA ARG A 405 -21.49 1.29 -52.64
C ARG A 405 -21.47 -0.07 -53.33
N LYS A 406 -22.23 -0.19 -54.43
CA LYS A 406 -22.13 -1.29 -55.41
C LYS A 406 -20.66 -1.73 -55.58
N PRO A 407 -20.35 -3.04 -55.59
CA PRO A 407 -19.02 -3.49 -56.00
C PRO A 407 -18.78 -3.00 -57.42
N ARG A 408 -17.96 -1.96 -57.61
CA ARG A 408 -17.40 -1.69 -58.93
C ARG A 408 -16.45 -2.84 -59.23
N ARG A 409 -16.69 -3.45 -60.39
CA ARG A 409 -16.02 -4.63 -60.96
C ARG A 409 -14.58 -4.79 -60.49
N ARG A 410 -14.19 -6.04 -60.18
CA ARG A 410 -12.82 -6.53 -60.01
C ARG A 410 -11.82 -5.64 -60.79
N HIS A 411 -11.01 -4.90 -60.06
CA HIS A 411 -9.77 -4.33 -60.57
C HIS A 411 -8.60 -5.08 -59.92
N ASP A 412 -7.54 -5.19 -60.70
CA ASP A 412 -6.37 -6.06 -60.64
C ASP A 412 -5.73 -6.30 -59.24
N PRO A 413 -5.30 -7.53 -58.88
CA PRO A 413 -4.57 -7.82 -57.64
C PRO A 413 -3.14 -7.22 -57.50
N ARG A 414 -2.81 -6.09 -58.14
CA ARG A 414 -1.42 -5.56 -58.18
C ARG A 414 -1.14 -4.26 -57.42
N ASP A 415 -2.09 -3.70 -56.67
CA ASP A 415 -1.86 -2.45 -55.92
C ASP A 415 -1.92 -2.66 -54.40
N TYR A 416 -1.11 -3.58 -53.87
CA TYR A 416 -0.94 -3.77 -52.42
C TYR A 416 0.54 -3.62 -52.05
N LEU A 417 1.06 -2.39 -52.10
CA LEU A 417 2.31 -1.97 -51.46
C LEU A 417 2.48 -0.45 -51.73
N ASP A 418 1.84 0.42 -50.93
CA ASP A 418 2.41 1.78 -50.80
C ASP A 418 2.08 2.58 -49.52
N ASP A 419 1.07 2.24 -48.71
CA ASP A 419 0.70 3.14 -47.59
C ASP A 419 1.21 2.73 -46.18
N TYR A 420 1.92 1.60 -46.04
CA TYR A 420 2.48 1.19 -44.74
C TYR A 420 3.96 1.59 -44.53
N HIS A 421 4.67 2.02 -45.57
CA HIS A 421 6.09 2.39 -45.45
C HIS A 421 6.33 3.86 -45.05
N VAL A 422 5.38 4.75 -45.30
CA VAL A 422 5.55 6.19 -44.99
C VAL A 422 5.34 6.49 -43.50
N SER A 423 4.42 5.79 -42.84
CA SER A 423 4.07 6.04 -41.44
C SER A 423 5.12 5.56 -40.44
N ILE A 424 5.83 4.47 -40.76
CA ILE A 424 6.91 3.93 -39.91
C ILE A 424 8.18 4.80 -40.04
N TYR A 425 8.49 5.29 -41.24
CA TYR A 425 9.63 6.20 -41.47
C TYR A 425 9.46 7.55 -40.76
N LEU A 426 8.23 8.11 -40.71
CA LEU A 426 7.94 9.37 -40.02
C LEU A 426 7.99 9.22 -38.48
N ALA A 427 7.56 8.08 -37.95
CA ALA A 427 7.59 7.80 -36.52
C ALA A 427 9.03 7.56 -36.00
N LEU A 428 9.88 6.87 -36.76
CA LEU A 428 11.28 6.63 -36.41
C LEU A 428 12.13 7.92 -36.50
N SER A 429 11.88 8.78 -37.47
CA SER A 429 12.60 10.06 -37.61
C SER A 429 12.23 11.08 -36.53
N LEU A 430 10.99 11.08 -36.03
CA LEU A 430 10.58 11.91 -34.88
C LEU A 430 11.18 11.44 -33.54
N GLN A 431 11.45 10.14 -33.40
CA GLN A 431 12.09 9.58 -32.20
C GLN A 431 13.58 9.94 -32.13
N VAL A 432 14.30 9.88 -33.26
CA VAL A 432 15.72 10.27 -33.35
C VAL A 432 15.94 11.77 -33.10
N VAL A 433 15.02 12.63 -33.53
CA VAL A 433 15.11 14.10 -33.29
C VAL A 433 14.86 14.47 -31.83
N LYS A 434 14.04 13.70 -31.10
CA LYS A 434 13.80 13.90 -29.66
C LYS A 434 14.97 13.41 -28.80
N ASP A 435 15.60 12.31 -29.17
CA ASP A 435 16.74 11.76 -28.41
C ASP A 435 18.03 12.61 -28.57
N GLN A 436 18.10 13.51 -29.55
CA GLN A 436 19.22 14.44 -29.75
C GLN A 436 18.98 15.89 -29.25
N GLY A 437 17.88 16.15 -28.51
CA GLY A 437 17.70 17.43 -27.80
C GLY A 437 17.48 18.66 -28.68
N MET A 438 16.97 18.53 -29.91
CA MET A 438 16.64 19.67 -30.77
C MET A 438 15.17 20.10 -30.62
N ASN A 439 14.92 21.38 -30.32
CA ASN A 439 13.58 21.96 -30.20
C ASN A 439 13.02 22.37 -31.57
N SER A 440 11.89 21.81 -31.99
CA SER A 440 11.14 22.29 -33.17
C SER A 440 9.70 22.68 -32.78
N LYS A 441 9.28 23.89 -33.18
CA LYS A 441 7.88 24.36 -33.08
C LYS A 441 7.16 24.05 -34.39
N LEU A 442 6.05 23.31 -34.32
CA LEU A 442 5.15 23.09 -35.47
C LEU A 442 3.98 24.08 -35.44
N SER A 443 3.77 24.82 -36.54
CA SER A 443 2.51 25.50 -36.85
C SER A 443 1.72 24.72 -37.92
N LYS A 444 0.39 24.79 -37.86
CA LYS A 444 -0.61 23.96 -38.59
C LYS A 444 -0.39 23.82 -40.11
N PRO A 445 -0.81 22.69 -40.74
CA PRO A 445 -0.45 22.38 -42.11
C PRO A 445 -1.39 23.01 -43.15
N GLY A 446 -0.80 23.71 -44.12
CA GLY A 446 -1.36 23.94 -45.47
C GLY A 446 -0.57 23.14 -46.50
N PRO A 447 -1.07 22.92 -47.73
CA PRO A 447 -0.65 21.82 -48.59
C PRO A 447 0.68 22.02 -49.33
N ASN A 448 1.55 22.95 -48.92
CA ASN A 448 2.90 23.09 -49.47
C ASN A 448 3.84 23.71 -48.42
N CYS A 449 4.78 22.92 -47.89
CA CYS A 449 5.93 23.42 -47.13
C CYS A 449 7.21 22.74 -47.63
N VAL A 450 8.08 23.56 -48.23
CA VAL A 450 9.46 23.23 -48.60
C VAL A 450 10.35 23.49 -47.38
N LEU A 451 11.10 22.49 -46.93
CA LEU A 451 12.12 22.63 -45.88
C LEU A 451 13.38 23.25 -46.50
N GLN A 452 13.65 24.52 -46.19
CA GLN A 452 14.97 25.12 -46.41
C GLN A 452 15.80 25.04 -45.12
N LEU A 453 16.90 24.30 -45.17
CA LEU A 453 17.93 24.29 -44.13
C LEU A 453 19.00 25.34 -44.48
N LYS A 454 19.29 26.27 -43.55
CA LYS A 454 20.42 27.19 -43.64
C LYS A 454 21.69 26.48 -43.16
N GLU A 455 22.73 26.50 -43.99
CA GLU A 455 24.08 26.06 -43.68
C GLU A 455 24.70 26.90 -42.55
N THR A 456 25.28 26.25 -41.54
CA THR A 456 26.57 26.66 -40.98
C THR A 456 27.24 25.49 -40.22
N THR A 457 28.56 25.44 -40.36
CA THR A 457 29.59 24.70 -39.60
C THR A 457 29.95 23.26 -40.00
N LYS A 458 31.21 23.15 -40.45
CA LYS A 458 32.00 21.99 -40.88
C LYS A 458 32.28 21.00 -39.73
N PHE A 459 32.20 19.71 -40.01
CA PHE A 459 33.04 18.68 -39.37
C PHE A 459 33.37 17.57 -40.39
N GLN A 460 34.66 17.20 -40.47
CA GLN A 460 35.22 16.18 -41.35
C GLN A 460 34.91 14.78 -40.80
N ILE A 461 34.36 13.90 -41.65
CA ILE A 461 34.23 12.46 -41.38
C ILE A 461 35.04 11.73 -42.46
N SER A 462 36.22 11.24 -42.08
CA SER A 462 36.79 10.01 -42.64
C SER A 462 36.59 8.94 -41.59
N GLU A 463 36.14 7.75 -42.00
CA GLU A 463 35.76 6.57 -41.18
C GLU A 463 34.26 6.41 -40.85
N VAL A 464 33.41 6.36 -41.88
CA VAL A 464 32.10 5.66 -41.81
C VAL A 464 31.92 4.85 -43.10
N SER A 465 32.72 3.80 -43.26
CA SER A 465 32.63 2.90 -44.41
C SER A 465 32.55 1.41 -44.04
N ILE A 466 32.32 1.08 -42.76
CA ILE A 466 32.28 -0.32 -42.31
C ILE A 466 30.98 -0.70 -41.55
N PHE A 467 30.11 0.26 -41.19
CA PHE A 467 28.91 -0.04 -40.39
C PHE A 467 27.60 -0.24 -41.16
N LEU A 468 27.62 -0.17 -42.50
CA LEU A 468 26.42 -0.35 -43.34
C LEU A 468 26.24 -1.75 -43.94
N SER A 469 27.11 -2.73 -43.64
CA SER A 469 26.96 -4.09 -44.17
C SER A 469 26.38 -5.12 -43.20
N GLU A 470 26.30 -4.85 -41.89
CA GLU A 470 25.76 -5.83 -40.91
C GLU A 470 24.28 -5.63 -40.57
N ALA A 471 23.68 -4.47 -40.90
CA ALA A 471 22.25 -4.21 -40.67
C ALA A 471 21.32 -4.83 -41.74
N CYS A 472 21.85 -5.21 -42.90
CA CYS A 472 21.06 -5.82 -43.98
C CYS A 472 20.77 -7.31 -43.75
N ASP A 473 21.60 -8.05 -42.99
CA ASP A 473 21.45 -9.50 -42.85
C ASP A 473 20.42 -9.91 -41.78
N VAL A 474 20.15 -9.06 -40.78
CA VAL A 474 19.14 -9.34 -39.74
C VAL A 474 17.70 -9.11 -40.24
N MET A 475 17.52 -8.25 -41.24
CA MET A 475 16.19 -7.92 -41.77
C MET A 475 15.64 -8.97 -42.77
N MET A 476 16.50 -9.79 -43.36
CA MET A 476 16.12 -10.84 -44.32
C MET A 476 15.65 -12.15 -43.67
N LEU A 477 15.97 -12.41 -42.40
CA LEU A 477 15.52 -13.63 -41.71
C LEU A 477 14.07 -13.56 -41.18
N TYR A 478 13.54 -12.37 -40.90
CA TYR A 478 12.17 -12.22 -40.37
C TYR A 478 11.08 -12.32 -41.44
N LEU A 479 11.40 -12.04 -42.70
CA LEU A 479 10.45 -12.08 -43.83
C LEU A 479 10.22 -13.49 -44.40
N LEU A 480 11.10 -14.47 -44.13
CA LEU A 480 10.94 -15.85 -44.61
C LEU A 480 10.06 -16.74 -43.71
N LEU A 481 9.83 -16.38 -42.44
CA LEU A 481 9.03 -17.18 -41.51
C LEU A 481 7.52 -16.89 -41.54
N TYR A 482 7.08 -15.76 -42.11
CA TYR A 482 5.66 -15.39 -42.14
C TYR A 482 4.89 -15.88 -43.39
N CYS A 483 5.58 -16.38 -44.42
CA CYS A 483 4.95 -16.85 -45.67
C CYS A 483 4.54 -18.33 -45.67
N CYS A 484 4.80 -19.12 -44.61
CA CYS A 484 4.56 -20.57 -44.63
C CYS A 484 3.28 -21.07 -43.95
N CYS A 485 2.43 -20.20 -43.36
CA CYS A 485 1.29 -20.65 -42.54
C CYS A 485 -0.12 -20.40 -43.11
N CYS A 486 -0.28 -19.98 -44.37
CA CYS A 486 -1.60 -19.74 -44.97
C CYS A 486 -1.78 -20.47 -46.31
N ASN A 487 -1.90 -21.81 -46.30
CA ASN A 487 -2.53 -22.55 -47.41
C ASN A 487 -2.80 -24.03 -47.07
N VAL A 488 -3.91 -24.36 -46.37
CA VAL A 488 -4.64 -25.63 -46.58
C VAL A 488 -6.13 -25.40 -46.25
N ARG A 489 -7.01 -25.81 -47.18
CA ARG A 489 -8.48 -25.84 -47.08
C ARG A 489 -8.94 -27.15 -46.41
N ASP A 490 -9.97 -27.11 -45.55
CA ASP A 490 -11.16 -28.01 -45.52
C ASP A 490 -11.96 -27.93 -44.19
N PRO A 491 -13.28 -28.28 -44.16
CA PRO A 491 -14.28 -27.77 -43.20
C PRO A 491 -14.41 -28.58 -41.89
N PRO A 492 -15.13 -28.07 -40.85
CA PRO A 492 -15.10 -28.68 -39.51
C PRO A 492 -16.13 -29.82 -39.35
N GLY A 493 -15.69 -30.94 -38.78
CA GLY A 493 -16.55 -31.99 -38.22
C GLY A 493 -16.78 -31.81 -36.70
N PRO A 494 -17.80 -32.46 -36.10
CA PRO A 494 -18.20 -32.25 -34.70
C PRO A 494 -17.34 -33.05 -33.70
N PRO A 495 -17.31 -32.68 -32.40
CA PRO A 495 -16.34 -33.22 -31.44
C PRO A 495 -16.84 -34.49 -30.72
N PRO A 496 -15.92 -35.33 -30.20
CA PRO A 496 -16.20 -36.23 -29.09
C PRO A 496 -15.35 -35.90 -27.83
N PRO A 497 -15.66 -36.52 -26.67
CA PRO A 497 -15.56 -35.85 -25.37
C PRO A 497 -14.29 -36.15 -24.55
N THR A 498 -14.02 -35.20 -23.63
CA THR A 498 -13.27 -35.25 -22.37
C THR A 498 -12.55 -36.54 -21.97
N ASN A 499 -11.24 -36.44 -21.67
CA ASN A 499 -10.65 -37.12 -20.51
C ASN A 499 -9.39 -36.41 -19.97
N LYS A 500 -9.27 -36.49 -18.65
CA LYS A 500 -8.31 -35.87 -17.71
C LYS A 500 -6.85 -36.29 -17.95
N LEU A 501 -5.88 -35.41 -17.63
CA LEU A 501 -4.73 -35.73 -16.75
C LEU A 501 -3.85 -34.50 -16.39
N ALA A 502 -3.77 -34.30 -15.08
CA ALA A 502 -2.87 -33.57 -14.17
C ALA A 502 -1.52 -32.93 -14.63
N LEU A 503 -1.36 -31.65 -14.21
CA LEU A 503 -0.28 -31.03 -13.41
C LEU A 503 1.17 -31.56 -13.48
N VAL A 504 2.12 -30.68 -13.83
CA VAL A 504 3.36 -30.43 -13.09
C VAL A 504 3.82 -28.97 -13.26
N ASP A 505 3.94 -28.25 -12.14
CA ASP A 505 4.61 -26.93 -11.99
C ASP A 505 6.11 -27.13 -11.68
N LEU A 506 7.01 -26.33 -12.28
CA LEU A 506 8.34 -25.97 -11.72
C LEU A 506 8.89 -24.65 -12.37
N PRO A 507 9.82 -23.92 -11.70
CA PRO A 507 9.86 -22.46 -11.67
C PRO A 507 10.92 -21.77 -12.56
N ILE A 508 10.71 -20.48 -12.83
CA ILE A 508 11.60 -19.59 -13.58
C ILE A 508 12.57 -18.88 -12.61
N GLN A 509 13.88 -18.99 -12.86
CA GLN A 509 14.91 -18.13 -12.27
C GLN A 509 15.49 -17.16 -13.33
N PRO A 510 15.88 -15.92 -12.95
CA PRO A 510 16.41 -14.92 -13.87
C PRO A 510 17.94 -15.01 -14.02
N LEU A 511 18.43 -14.98 -15.26
CA LEU A 511 19.85 -14.89 -15.58
C LEU A 511 20.33 -13.42 -15.58
N ARG A 512 21.36 -13.15 -14.78
CA ARG A 512 22.17 -11.92 -14.79
C ARG A 512 23.18 -11.96 -15.95
N PHE A 513 23.37 -10.84 -16.64
CA PHE A 513 24.55 -10.62 -17.49
C PHE A 513 25.41 -9.49 -16.92
N SER A 514 26.69 -9.80 -16.73
CA SER A 514 27.76 -8.90 -16.30
C SER A 514 28.42 -8.27 -17.51
N TRP A 515 28.73 -6.97 -17.43
CA TRP A 515 29.56 -6.27 -18.40
C TRP A 515 31.03 -6.33 -17.97
N VAL A 516 31.91 -6.76 -18.88
CA VAL A 516 33.36 -6.63 -18.75
C VAL A 516 33.83 -5.68 -19.85
N LEU A 517 34.37 -4.53 -19.44
CA LEU A 517 35.08 -3.58 -20.29
C LEU A 517 36.49 -4.10 -20.55
N ILE A 518 36.91 -4.21 -21.81
CA ILE A 518 38.33 -4.18 -22.19
C ILE A 518 38.48 -3.30 -23.44
N THR A 519 39.16 -2.17 -23.19
CA THR A 519 39.83 -1.17 -24.06
C THR A 519 39.34 -0.93 -25.49
#